data_AF-A0A5E6ZM62-F1
#
_entry.id   AF-A0A5E6ZM62-F1
#
_cell.length_a   1.000
_cell.length_b   1.000
_cell.length_c   1.000
_cell.angle_alpha   90.00
_cell.angle_beta   90.00
_cell.angle_gamma   90.00
#
_symmetry.space_group_name_H-M   'P 1'
#
loop_
_entity.id
_entity.type
_entity.pdbx_description
1 polymer ?
#
loop_
_entity_poly.entity_id
_entity_poly.type
_entity_poly.pdbx_seq_one_letter_code
_entity_poly.pdbx_strand_id
1 'polypeptide(L)'
;MSGIGSRLRQERERLGLSQKIFGEIGGVEANAQGKYENGGRAPKADYLSRVAERGVDVLYVLTGNRTPTLIENLSQMEEKVLGCYRALFKEDQDAIRRLTITLAEFSVAHGLKRTTEPTDS
;
A
#
# COMPACT_ATOMS: atom_id res chain seq x y z
N MET A 1 7.51 14.54 -13.60
CA MET A 1 6.31 15.21 -13.06
C MET A 1 6.03 14.63 -11.68
N SER A 2 6.25 15.40 -10.62
CA SER A 2 5.85 15.02 -9.26
C SER A 2 4.74 15.97 -8.79
N GLY A 3 3.69 15.42 -8.17
CA GLY A 3 2.60 16.22 -7.64
C GLY A 3 1.37 15.38 -7.32
N ILE A 4 0.34 16.04 -6.80
CA ILE A 4 -0.94 15.41 -6.45
C ILE A 4 -1.54 14.71 -7.68
N GLY A 5 -1.52 15.35 -8.85
CA GLY A 5 -2.07 14.79 -10.10
C GLY A 5 -1.44 13.47 -10.52
N SER A 6 -0.11 13.37 -10.47
CA SER A 6 0.60 12.15 -10.84
C SER A 6 0.30 11.00 -9.87
N ARG A 7 0.14 11.29 -8.57
CA ARG A 7 -0.21 10.28 -7.56
C ARG A 7 -1.67 9.86 -7.64
N LEU A 8 -2.56 10.78 -7.97
CA LEU A 8 -3.96 10.48 -8.24
C LEU A 8 -4.11 9.54 -9.45
N ARG A 9 -3.34 9.78 -10.51
CA ARG A 9 -3.25 8.88 -11.66
C ARG A 9 -2.77 7.48 -11.27
N GLN A 10 -1.72 7.40 -10.45
CA GLN A 10 -1.19 6.10 -9.99
C GLN A 10 -2.23 5.32 -9.19
N GLU A 11 -3.00 5.97 -8.32
CA GLU A 11 -4.06 5.30 -7.56
C GLU A 11 -5.22 4.86 -8.46
N ARG A 12 -5.59 5.66 -9.46
CA ARG A 12 -6.57 5.25 -10.48
C ARG A 12 -6.10 3.99 -11.22
N GLU A 13 -4.85 3.99 -11.69
CA GLU A 13 -4.26 2.88 -12.42
C GLU A 13 -4.12 1.63 -11.55
N ARG A 14 -3.77 1.78 -10.27
CA ARG A 14 -3.76 0.69 -9.27
C ARG A 14 -5.13 0.04 -9.11
N LEU A 15 -6.20 0.84 -9.17
CA LEU A 15 -7.58 0.34 -9.11
C LEU A 15 -8.09 -0.20 -10.46
N GLY A 16 -7.30 -0.13 -11.54
CA GLY A 16 -7.68 -0.60 -12.87
C GLY A 16 -8.78 0.23 -13.54
N LEU A 17 -8.95 1.50 -13.13
CA LEU A 17 -10.06 2.34 -13.58
C LEU A 17 -9.68 3.25 -14.75
N SER A 18 -10.63 3.47 -15.66
CA SER A 18 -10.50 4.50 -16.71
C SER A 18 -10.71 5.90 -16.12
N GLN A 19 -10.19 6.96 -16.79
CA GLN A 19 -10.41 8.34 -16.35
C GLN A 19 -11.89 8.72 -16.29
N LYS A 20 -12.71 8.16 -17.18
CA LYS A 20 -14.16 8.39 -17.20
C LYS A 20 -14.81 7.84 -15.93
N ILE A 21 -14.63 6.55 -15.65
CA ILE A 21 -15.21 5.89 -14.47
C ILE A 21 -14.70 6.55 -13.18
N PHE A 22 -13.41 6.87 -13.13
CA PHE A 22 -12.82 7.49 -11.95
C PHE A 22 -13.29 8.94 -11.72
N GLY A 23 -13.51 9.70 -12.81
CA GLY A 23 -14.16 11.00 -12.75
C GLY A 23 -15.59 10.89 -12.22
N GLU A 24 -16.37 9.95 -12.74
CA GLU A 24 -17.76 9.71 -12.30
C GLU A 24 -17.84 9.39 -10.80
N ILE A 25 -16.96 8.53 -10.28
CA ILE A 25 -16.84 8.26 -8.83
C ILE A 25 -16.55 9.57 -8.07
N GLY A 26 -15.63 10.37 -8.57
CA GLY A 26 -15.31 11.69 -8.01
C GLY A 26 -16.39 12.76 -8.18
N GLY A 27 -17.49 12.47 -8.89
CA GLY A 27 -18.56 13.41 -9.21
C GLY A 27 -18.13 14.49 -10.21
N VAL A 28 -17.24 14.15 -11.15
CA VAL A 28 -16.71 15.07 -12.17
C VAL A 28 -16.66 14.40 -13.56
N GLU A 29 -16.62 15.22 -14.60
CA GLU A 29 -16.45 14.74 -15.98
C GLU A 29 -15.04 14.20 -16.25
N ALA A 30 -14.90 13.31 -17.24
CA ALA A 30 -13.61 12.72 -17.65
C ALA A 30 -12.54 13.78 -18.00
N ASN A 31 -12.95 14.91 -18.60
CA ASN A 31 -12.05 16.02 -18.90
C ASN A 31 -11.50 16.66 -17.62
N ALA A 32 -12.33 16.81 -16.58
CA ALA A 32 -11.88 17.32 -15.29
C ALA A 32 -10.88 16.35 -14.63
N GLN A 33 -11.11 15.04 -14.75
CA GLN A 33 -10.15 14.02 -14.30
C GLN A 33 -8.79 14.17 -14.99
N GLY A 34 -8.78 14.34 -16.31
CA GLY A 34 -7.56 14.59 -17.07
C GLY A 34 -6.81 15.84 -16.60
N LYS A 35 -7.54 16.92 -16.31
CA LYS A 35 -6.97 18.17 -15.75
C LYS A 35 -6.41 18.00 -14.34
N TYR A 36 -6.94 17.08 -13.54
CA TYR A 36 -6.36 16.76 -12.24
C TYR A 36 -5.05 15.99 -12.41
N GLU A 37 -5.05 14.96 -13.25
CA GLU A 37 -3.89 14.07 -13.44
C GLU A 37 -2.70 14.75 -14.11
N ASN A 38 -2.94 15.72 -15.00
CA ASN A 38 -1.89 16.50 -15.65
C ASN A 38 -1.43 17.73 -14.85
N GLY A 39 -2.05 18.01 -13.69
CA GLY A 39 -1.72 19.15 -12.83
C GLY A 39 -2.30 20.50 -13.27
N GLY A 40 -3.16 20.54 -14.29
CA GLY A 40 -3.83 21.76 -14.75
C GLY A 40 -4.89 22.28 -13.76
N ARG A 41 -5.36 21.45 -12.82
CA ARG A 41 -6.27 21.84 -11.74
C ARG A 41 -6.05 20.94 -10.53
N ALA A 42 -6.22 21.47 -9.31
CA ALA A 42 -6.23 20.65 -8.11
C ALA A 42 -7.63 20.02 -7.87
N PRO A 43 -7.70 18.74 -7.45
CA PRO A 43 -8.95 18.13 -7.00
C PRO A 43 -9.42 18.78 -5.70
N LYS A 44 -10.74 18.88 -5.51
CA LYS A 44 -11.34 19.39 -4.26
C LYS A 44 -11.43 18.29 -3.20
N ALA A 45 -11.58 18.69 -1.93
CA ALA A 45 -11.75 17.76 -0.82
C ALA A 45 -12.94 16.79 -1.03
N ASP A 46 -14.10 17.27 -1.49
CA ASP A 46 -15.26 16.41 -1.75
C ASP A 46 -14.99 15.32 -2.80
N TYR A 47 -14.22 15.67 -3.84
CA TYR A 47 -13.77 14.70 -4.84
C TYR A 47 -12.87 13.64 -4.18
N LEU A 48 -11.91 14.07 -3.35
CA LEU A 48 -10.99 13.16 -2.65
C LEU A 48 -11.73 12.24 -1.68
N SER A 49 -12.73 12.75 -0.97
CA SER A 49 -13.59 11.95 -0.08
C SER A 49 -14.30 10.84 -0.85
N ARG A 50 -14.92 11.17 -2.00
CA ARG A 50 -15.65 10.17 -2.81
C ARG A 50 -14.75 9.09 -3.39
N VAL A 51 -13.56 9.44 -3.87
CA VAL A 51 -12.64 8.44 -4.41
C VAL A 51 -11.99 7.60 -3.30
N ALA A 52 -11.88 8.13 -2.07
CA ALA A 52 -11.40 7.38 -0.90
C ALA A 52 -12.33 6.19 -0.59
N GLU A 53 -13.64 6.39 -0.68
CA GLU A 53 -14.64 5.32 -0.49
C GLU A 53 -14.46 4.17 -1.50
N ARG A 54 -13.86 4.44 -2.67
CA ARG A 54 -13.52 3.43 -3.67
C ARG A 54 -12.14 2.80 -3.48
N GLY A 55 -11.44 3.14 -2.39
CA GLY A 55 -10.17 2.56 -1.99
C GLY A 55 -8.95 3.32 -2.48
N VAL A 56 -9.08 4.59 -2.86
CA VAL A 56 -7.92 5.46 -3.13
C VAL A 56 -7.22 5.82 -1.83
N ASP A 57 -5.89 5.67 -1.81
CA ASP A 57 -5.06 6.13 -0.71
C ASP A 57 -4.90 7.66 -0.77
N VAL A 58 -5.81 8.39 -0.14
CA VAL A 58 -5.80 9.88 -0.16
C VAL A 58 -4.57 10.44 0.55
N LEU A 59 -4.07 9.79 1.60
CA LEU A 59 -2.82 10.20 2.26
C LEU A 59 -1.66 10.14 1.28
N TYR A 60 -1.56 9.07 0.50
CA TYR A 60 -0.57 8.97 -0.57
C TYR A 60 -0.75 10.06 -1.62
N VAL A 61 -1.97 10.29 -2.09
CA VAL A 61 -2.26 11.34 -3.08
C VAL A 61 -1.79 12.71 -2.58
N LEU A 62 -2.05 13.05 -1.32
CA LEU A 62 -1.69 14.35 -0.74
C LEU A 62 -0.20 14.48 -0.40
N THR A 63 0.38 13.46 0.25
CA THR A 63 1.69 13.57 0.90
C THR A 63 2.81 12.84 0.17
N GLY A 64 2.48 11.87 -0.68
CA GLY A 64 3.44 10.93 -1.27
C GLY A 64 3.81 9.75 -0.38
N ASN A 65 3.35 9.73 0.87
CA ASN A 65 3.54 8.60 1.78
C ASN A 65 2.35 7.66 1.68
N ARG A 66 2.59 6.39 1.33
CA ARG A 66 1.52 5.39 1.33
C ARG A 66 1.02 5.17 2.75
N THR A 67 -0.29 5.06 2.90
CA THR A 67 -0.91 4.59 4.13
C THR A 67 -0.39 3.16 4.37
N PRO A 68 0.25 2.89 5.51
CA PRO A 68 0.61 1.53 5.85
C PRO A 68 -0.66 0.68 5.83
N THR A 69 -0.66 -0.42 5.09
CA THR A 69 -1.76 -1.38 5.15
C THR A 69 -1.96 -1.75 6.62
N LEU A 70 -3.14 -1.49 7.17
CA LEU A 70 -3.48 -2.00 8.48
C LEU A 70 -3.42 -3.53 8.35
N ILE A 71 -2.50 -4.16 9.06
CA ILE A 71 -2.56 -5.61 9.25
C ILE A 71 -3.68 -5.80 10.27
N GLU A 72 -4.91 -5.91 9.78
CA GLU A 72 -6.06 -6.24 10.63
C GLU A 72 -5.94 -7.70 11.09
N ASN A 73 -6.41 -7.97 12.32
CA ASN A 73 -6.46 -9.31 12.93
C ASN A 73 -5.09 -9.92 13.29
N LEU A 74 -4.16 -9.11 13.80
CA LEU A 74 -2.99 -9.67 14.48
C LEU A 74 -3.45 -10.56 15.64
N SER A 75 -2.86 -11.74 15.75
CA SER A 75 -2.99 -12.59 16.93
C SER A 75 -2.38 -11.90 18.15
N GLN A 76 -2.79 -12.30 19.35
CA GLN A 76 -2.22 -11.78 20.61
C GLN A 76 -0.69 -11.91 20.66
N MET A 77 -0.14 -12.95 20.03
CA MET A 77 1.30 -13.15 19.97
C MET A 77 1.96 -12.11 19.06
N GLU A 78 1.40 -11.87 17.88
CA GLU A 78 1.93 -10.87 16.94
C GLU A 78 1.85 -9.45 17.52
N GLU A 79 0.75 -9.11 18.19
CA GLU A 79 0.62 -7.85 18.92
C GLU A 79 1.71 -7.70 19.99
N LYS A 80 1.93 -8.74 20.80
CA LYS A 80 2.95 -8.74 21.84
C LYS A 80 4.36 -8.58 21.25
N VAL A 81 4.67 -9.28 20.17
CA VAL A 81 5.96 -9.17 19.47
C VAL A 81 6.18 -7.73 18.97
N LEU A 82 5.18 -7.11 18.36
CA LEU A 82 5.28 -5.72 17.90
C LEU A 82 5.45 -4.74 19.07
N GLY A 83 4.72 -4.93 20.16
CA GLY A 83 4.86 -4.13 21.38
C GLY A 83 6.26 -4.21 21.96
N CYS A 84 6.79 -5.44 22.13
CA CYS A 84 8.17 -5.67 22.56
C CYS A 84 9.17 -5.02 21.60
N TYR A 85 9.04 -5.23 20.30
CA TYR A 85 9.93 -4.67 19.29
C TYR A 85 10.02 -3.14 19.38
N ARG A 86 8.87 -2.46 19.50
CA ARG A 86 8.82 -0.99 19.61
C ARG A 86 9.44 -0.44 20.90
N ALA A 87 9.51 -1.24 21.96
CA ALA A 87 10.09 -0.84 23.24
C ALA A 87 11.63 -0.97 23.29
N LEU A 88 12.25 -1.64 22.32
CA LEU A 88 13.69 -1.85 22.26
C LEU A 88 14.46 -0.60 21.81
N PHE A 89 15.76 -0.56 22.14
CA PHE A 89 16.68 0.40 21.56
C PHE A 89 16.86 0.15 20.05
N LYS A 90 17.34 1.18 19.35
CA LYS A 90 17.41 1.15 17.88
C LYS A 90 18.35 0.06 17.37
N GLU A 91 19.47 -0.15 18.07
CA GLU A 91 20.46 -1.18 17.76
C GLU A 91 19.84 -2.58 17.82
N ASP A 92 19.04 -2.84 18.85
CA ASP A 92 18.32 -4.10 19.03
C ASP A 92 17.20 -4.28 17.99
N GLN A 93 16.48 -3.20 17.67
CA GLN A 93 15.47 -3.19 16.60
C GLN A 93 16.09 -3.54 15.24
N ASP A 94 17.27 -3.01 14.94
CA ASP A 94 17.98 -3.27 13.69
C ASP A 94 18.50 -4.71 13.62
N ALA A 95 19.05 -5.23 14.73
CA ALA A 95 19.48 -6.62 14.84
C ALA A 95 18.31 -7.60 14.63
N ILE A 96 17.19 -7.40 15.33
CA ILE A 96 16.00 -8.25 15.21
C ILE A 96 15.41 -8.17 13.79
N ARG A 97 15.35 -6.98 13.20
CA ARG A 97 14.89 -6.79 11.82
C ARG A 97 15.71 -7.63 10.85
N ARG A 98 17.04 -7.54 10.93
CA ARG A 98 17.96 -8.27 10.03
C ARG A 98 17.80 -9.77 10.20
N LEU A 99 17.74 -10.27 11.43
CA LEU A 99 17.53 -11.69 11.71
C LEU A 99 16.19 -12.19 11.14
N THR A 100 15.11 -11.43 11.36
CA THR A 100 13.75 -11.80 10.93
C THR A 100 13.66 -11.87 9.40
N ILE A 101 14.23 -10.87 8.69
CA ILE A 101 14.28 -10.86 7.23
C ILE A 101 15.04 -12.07 6.70
N THR A 102 16.25 -12.30 7.22
CA THR A 102 17.07 -13.45 6.79
C THR A 102 16.32 -14.77 7.01
N LEU A 103 15.76 -15.01 8.19
CA LEU A 103 15.02 -16.25 8.47
C LEU A 103 13.80 -16.42 7.55
N ALA A 104 13.07 -15.34 7.24
CA ALA A 104 11.95 -15.38 6.32
C ALA A 104 12.39 -15.76 4.89
N GLU A 105 13.44 -15.14 4.37
CA GLU A 105 14.02 -15.47 3.06
C GLU A 105 14.46 -16.94 2.98
N PHE A 106 15.12 -17.45 4.03
CA PHE A 106 15.53 -18.85 4.11
C PHE A 106 14.35 -19.82 4.17
N SER A 107 13.29 -19.48 4.91
CA SER A 107 12.08 -20.30 5.03
C SER A 107 11.35 -20.44 3.70
N VAL A 108 11.24 -19.34 2.93
CA VAL A 108 10.66 -19.36 1.59
C VAL A 108 11.49 -20.25 0.65
N ALA A 109 12.81 -20.11 0.66
CA ALA A 109 13.71 -20.90 -0.18
C ALA A 109 13.69 -22.41 0.15
N HIS A 110 13.55 -22.77 1.43
CA HIS A 110 13.47 -24.19 1.86
C HIS A 110 12.08 -24.79 1.73
N GLY A 111 11.02 -23.98 1.83
CA GLY A 111 9.64 -24.40 1.59
C GLY A 111 9.43 -24.94 0.18
N LEU A 112 10.04 -24.30 -0.83
CA LEU A 112 10.00 -24.74 -2.23
C LEU A 112 10.71 -26.09 -2.47
N LYS A 113 11.79 -26.39 -1.73
CA LYS A 113 12.54 -27.67 -1.85
C LYS A 113 11.82 -28.86 -1.22
N ARG A 114 11.00 -28.66 -0.19
CA ARG A 114 10.27 -29.75 0.49
C ARG A 114 9.10 -30.32 -0.31
N THR A 115 8.60 -29.60 -1.31
CA THR A 115 7.50 -30.04 -2.19
C THR A 115 7.93 -30.93 -3.36
N THR A 116 9.23 -31.10 -3.60
CA THR A 116 9.76 -31.77 -4.82
C THR A 116 10.41 -33.13 -4.58
N GLU A 117 10.34 -33.70 -3.37
CA GLU A 117 10.77 -35.10 -3.17
C GLU A 117 9.57 -36.02 -3.40
N PRO A 118 9.59 -36.88 -4.45
CA PRO A 118 8.59 -37.91 -4.61
C PRO A 118 8.77 -38.93 -3.50
N THR A 119 7.67 -39.23 -2.82
CA THR A 119 7.58 -40.34 -1.88
C THR A 119 7.65 -41.63 -2.70
N ASP A 120 8.85 -42.17 -2.91
CA ASP A 120 9.01 -43.51 -3.47
C ASP A 120 8.48 -44.52 -2.44
N SER A 121 7.48 -45.29 -2.86
CA SER A 121 6.96 -46.50 -2.20
C SER A 121 6.76 -47.57 -3.27
#